data_AF-A0A2Z6E3I4-F1
#
_entry.id   AF-A0A2Z6E3I4-F1
#
_cell.length_a   1.000
_cell.length_b   1.000
_cell.length_c   1.000
_cell.angle_alpha   90.00
_cell.angle_beta   90.00
_cell.angle_gamma   90.00
#
_symmetry.space_group_name_H-M   'P 1'
#
loop_
_entity.id
_entity.type
_entity.pdbx_description
1 polymer ?
#
loop_
_entity_poly.entity_id
_entity_poly.type
_entity_poly.pdbx_seq_one_letter_code
_entity_poly.pdbx_strand_id
1 'polypeptide(L)'
;MGFAHDRRMATDEGSVAGAEKRWRAVFVAVFLLLSIFKGVLAWRLQPFVDEAFYWQESRHLAWGYSDLPPLTAWLIRLGEALAGHGPWGMRWPFLLLGMAWPWLLVAFARRAFGDARAAWQAGLGCLLLPLAGTLGVLALPDVPLTFAAVLAIYAQWRAASENRLWPWWLLGAALALGFMTHYRGAMPALTALFFGITDARRRRLWRGAGPWLAVLLAALGLVPLVISNWQQRGASLAFQLVERNPWRFHADALAQPLEQALACTPVLYGLLLWAAWQAWRRRHETAWHLIATQAIGFLGLYFVLGLFADDLRFRAHWPLPGYLPLMAALAVLVRERGAMRGALVAGCGLAALGLSLGLAWLGLAAGEHGPGWLAGSKLFPSHFVGWREAAREATRLPEAAGLPWVADNFMLAAELDFATAGRHPIYVLDNPLNAKHGRAVQVALWRRDETALRAEHAGDAVLLIVDETAVRERDRLAWLGSLCARLVELRPRERLELFAGAKPIAFYLARVPVNPLVAGDPAACVAWRAAHVARYGQ
;
A
#
# COMPACT_ATOMS: atom_id res chain seq x y z
N MET A 1 12.67 -54.24 -29.64
CA MET A 1 11.70 -53.29 -29.06
C MET A 1 12.31 -52.26 -28.10
N GLY A 2 13.52 -52.44 -27.53
CA GLY A 2 14.14 -51.46 -26.61
C GLY A 2 14.59 -50.12 -27.24
N PHE A 3 15.10 -50.12 -28.47
CA PHE A 3 15.65 -48.92 -29.13
C PHE A 3 14.63 -47.81 -29.44
N ALA A 4 13.36 -48.16 -29.62
CA ALA A 4 12.29 -47.18 -29.86
C ALA A 4 11.77 -46.56 -28.56
N HIS A 5 11.93 -47.24 -27.42
CA HIS A 5 11.55 -46.74 -26.12
C HIS A 5 12.57 -45.72 -25.58
N ASP A 6 13.86 -45.99 -25.76
CA ASP A 6 14.95 -45.09 -25.36
C ASP A 6 14.97 -43.79 -26.16
N ARG A 7 14.69 -43.83 -27.47
CA ARG A 7 14.58 -42.58 -28.27
C ARG A 7 13.40 -41.71 -27.84
N ARG A 8 12.26 -42.30 -27.48
CA ARG A 8 11.09 -41.54 -26.99
C ARG A 8 11.38 -40.88 -25.64
N MET A 9 12.04 -41.58 -24.71
CA MET A 9 12.46 -40.99 -23.44
C MET A 9 13.45 -39.84 -23.64
N ALA A 10 14.48 -40.03 -24.48
CA ALA A 10 15.46 -38.98 -24.74
C ALA A 10 14.85 -37.73 -25.41
N THR A 11 13.86 -37.91 -26.30
CA THR A 11 13.14 -36.77 -26.92
C THR A 11 12.20 -36.05 -25.94
N ASP A 12 11.55 -36.78 -25.03
CA ASP A 12 10.67 -36.19 -24.02
C ASP A 12 11.45 -35.44 -22.95
N GLU A 13 12.60 -35.96 -22.51
CA GLU A 13 13.50 -35.26 -21.58
C GLU A 13 14.10 -33.99 -22.20
N GLY A 14 14.52 -34.06 -23.47
CA GLY A 14 15.00 -32.88 -24.21
C GLY A 14 13.91 -31.80 -24.40
N SER A 15 12.67 -32.22 -24.64
CA SER A 15 11.50 -31.34 -24.80
C SER A 15 11.09 -30.66 -23.48
N VAL A 16 11.10 -31.40 -22.37
CA VAL A 16 10.79 -30.86 -21.03
C VAL A 16 11.87 -29.90 -20.56
N ALA A 17 13.15 -30.26 -20.70
CA ALA A 17 14.27 -29.39 -20.36
C ALA A 17 14.29 -28.10 -21.22
N GLY A 18 13.99 -28.22 -22.51
CA GLY A 18 13.84 -27.07 -23.41
C GLY A 18 12.70 -26.14 -23.00
N ALA A 19 11.55 -26.71 -22.61
CA ALA A 19 10.41 -25.93 -22.14
C ALA A 19 10.68 -25.22 -20.82
N GLU A 20 11.35 -25.85 -19.84
CA GLU A 20 11.76 -25.18 -18.60
C GLU A 20 12.67 -23.99 -18.89
N LYS A 21 13.74 -24.20 -19.68
CA LYS A 21 14.70 -23.13 -20.04
C LYS A 21 14.00 -21.94 -20.69
N ARG A 22 13.05 -22.19 -21.60
CA ARG A 22 12.27 -21.13 -22.26
C ARG A 22 11.42 -20.34 -21.27
N TRP A 23 10.66 -20.99 -20.39
CA TRP A 23 9.81 -20.28 -19.41
C TRP A 23 10.64 -19.52 -18.38
N ARG A 24 11.78 -20.08 -17.96
CA ARG A 24 12.76 -19.35 -17.13
C ARG A 24 13.26 -18.09 -17.84
N ALA A 25 13.65 -18.18 -19.11
CA ALA A 25 14.13 -17.04 -19.88
C ALA A 25 13.06 -15.95 -20.01
N VAL A 26 11.81 -16.33 -20.33
CA VAL A 26 10.69 -15.38 -20.39
C VAL A 26 10.44 -14.72 -19.04
N PHE A 27 10.39 -15.49 -17.96
CA PHE A 27 10.23 -14.95 -16.61
C PHE A 27 11.33 -13.95 -16.26
N VAL A 28 12.60 -14.30 -16.49
CA VAL A 28 13.74 -13.41 -16.20
C VAL A 28 13.70 -12.16 -17.08
N ALA A 29 13.38 -12.28 -18.37
CA ALA A 29 13.27 -11.13 -19.26
C ALA A 29 12.17 -10.15 -18.80
N VAL A 30 10.97 -10.67 -18.52
CA VAL A 30 9.85 -9.84 -18.01
C VAL A 30 10.17 -9.26 -16.65
N PHE A 31 10.80 -10.03 -15.76
CA PHE A 31 11.26 -9.57 -14.45
C PHE A 31 12.23 -8.40 -14.57
N LEU A 32 13.24 -8.51 -15.44
CA LEU A 32 14.23 -7.45 -15.66
C LEU A 32 13.59 -6.20 -16.27
N LEU A 33 12.76 -6.35 -17.30
CA LEU A 33 12.04 -5.23 -17.93
C LEU A 33 11.15 -4.51 -16.90
N LEU A 34 10.38 -5.26 -16.13
CA LEU A 34 9.51 -4.69 -15.09
C LEU A 34 10.33 -4.05 -13.97
N SER A 35 11.45 -4.64 -13.55
CA SER A 35 12.34 -4.08 -12.54
C SER A 35 12.93 -2.74 -12.99
N ILE A 36 13.39 -2.64 -14.25
CA ILE A 36 13.90 -1.40 -14.83
C ILE A 36 12.81 -0.34 -14.85
N PHE A 37 11.62 -0.68 -15.38
CA PHE A 37 10.52 0.27 -15.48
C PHE A 37 10.06 0.77 -14.11
N LYS A 38 9.90 -0.13 -13.13
CA LYS A 38 9.57 0.22 -11.75
C LYS A 38 10.67 1.04 -11.09
N GLY A 39 11.94 0.77 -11.39
CA GLY A 39 13.06 1.58 -10.92
C GLY A 39 13.02 3.00 -11.44
N VAL A 40 12.74 3.18 -12.73
CA VAL A 40 12.55 4.51 -13.34
C VAL A 40 11.36 5.25 -12.71
N LEU A 41 10.23 4.56 -12.51
CA LEU A 41 9.09 5.15 -11.82
C LEU A 41 9.41 5.52 -10.37
N ALA A 42 10.04 4.62 -9.61
CA ALA A 42 10.40 4.87 -8.21
C ALA A 42 11.31 6.10 -8.07
N TRP A 43 12.18 6.33 -9.06
CA TRP A 43 13.04 7.51 -9.14
C TRP A 43 12.32 8.81 -9.54
N ARG A 44 11.45 8.77 -10.56
CA ARG A 44 10.87 9.96 -11.20
C ARG A 44 9.54 10.41 -10.57
N LEU A 45 8.71 9.46 -10.17
CA LEU A 45 7.39 9.75 -9.65
C LEU A 45 7.52 10.53 -8.35
N GLN A 46 6.77 11.61 -8.22
CA GLN A 46 6.75 12.37 -6.98
C GLN A 46 6.18 11.50 -5.84
N PRO A 47 6.55 11.73 -4.58
CA PRO A 47 5.90 11.09 -3.44
C PRO A 47 4.39 11.20 -3.49
N PHE A 48 3.72 10.07 -3.27
CA PHE A 48 2.32 10.05 -2.93
C PHE A 48 2.14 10.62 -1.52
N VAL A 49 0.97 11.23 -1.24
CA VAL A 49 0.61 11.78 0.07
C VAL A 49 1.02 10.90 1.25
N ASP A 50 0.65 9.62 1.24
CA ASP A 50 0.96 8.73 2.37
C ASP A 50 2.47 8.49 2.50
N GLU A 51 3.21 8.41 1.38
CA GLU A 51 4.67 8.23 1.40
C GLU A 51 5.38 9.44 2.02
N ALA A 52 4.90 10.65 1.71
CA ALA A 52 5.42 11.87 2.31
C ALA A 52 5.26 11.84 3.84
N PHE A 53 4.11 11.38 4.34
CA PHE A 53 3.90 11.24 5.78
C PHE A 53 4.75 10.12 6.39
N TYR A 54 4.84 8.94 5.75
CA TYR A 54 5.72 7.86 6.21
C TYR A 54 7.19 8.27 6.20
N TRP A 55 7.59 9.19 5.32
CA TRP A 55 8.91 9.79 5.35
C TRP A 55 9.10 10.69 6.59
N GLN A 56 8.10 11.49 7.00
CA GLN A 56 8.17 12.23 8.27
C GLN A 56 8.33 11.27 9.46
N GLU A 57 7.58 10.16 9.46
CA GLU A 57 7.72 9.11 10.47
C GLU A 57 9.14 8.54 10.50
N SER A 58 9.74 8.31 9.33
CA SER A 58 11.12 7.82 9.23
C SER A 58 12.13 8.78 9.86
N ARG A 59 11.82 10.08 9.89
CA ARG A 59 12.65 11.10 10.53
C ARG A 59 12.67 10.95 12.06
N HIS A 60 11.56 10.49 12.62
CA HIS A 60 11.33 10.31 14.05
C HIS A 60 11.08 8.83 14.37
N LEU A 61 12.14 8.02 14.34
CA LEU A 61 12.03 6.58 14.59
C LEU A 61 11.39 6.29 15.95
N ALA A 62 10.30 5.53 15.91
CA ALA A 62 9.55 5.11 17.09
C ALA A 62 9.25 3.60 17.01
N TRP A 63 8.71 3.07 18.11
CA TRP A 63 8.19 1.69 18.18
C TRP A 63 6.90 1.49 17.36
N GLY A 64 6.26 2.57 16.95
CA GLY A 64 5.09 2.60 16.09
C GLY A 64 4.49 4.01 16.07
N TYR A 65 3.58 4.23 15.14
CA TYR A 65 2.94 5.51 14.86
C TYR A 65 1.43 5.40 15.06
N SER A 66 0.75 6.54 15.10
CA SER A 66 -0.69 6.58 15.44
C SER A 66 -1.58 5.87 14.43
N ASP A 67 -1.07 5.50 13.26
CA ASP A 67 -1.81 4.72 12.26
C ASP A 67 -1.08 3.41 11.89
N LEU A 68 0.26 3.38 11.84
CA LEU A 68 1.02 2.20 11.41
C LEU A 68 2.06 1.69 12.43
N PRO A 69 2.31 0.38 12.43
CA PRO A 69 3.53 -0.24 12.95
C PRO A 69 4.82 0.33 12.32
N PRO A 70 5.99 0.04 12.90
CA PRO A 70 7.20 0.83 12.62
C PRO A 70 7.92 0.50 11.32
N LEU A 71 7.71 -0.67 10.71
CA LEU A 71 8.59 -1.19 9.66
C LEU A 71 8.62 -0.29 8.42
N THR A 72 7.50 0.29 8.01
CA THR A 72 7.45 1.18 6.83
C THR A 72 8.41 2.36 7.02
N ALA A 73 8.31 3.07 8.15
CA ALA A 73 9.19 4.19 8.48
C ALA A 73 10.65 3.73 8.63
N TRP A 74 10.90 2.57 9.22
CA TRP A 74 12.26 2.03 9.37
C TRP A 74 12.91 1.68 8.03
N LEU A 75 12.14 1.12 7.09
CA LEU A 75 12.61 0.85 5.72
C LEU A 75 12.91 2.15 4.98
N ILE A 76 12.04 3.16 5.08
CA ILE A 76 12.29 4.48 4.48
C ILE A 76 13.57 5.09 5.08
N ARG A 77 13.75 5.02 6.41
CA ARG A 77 14.95 5.53 7.08
C ARG A 77 16.21 4.83 6.60
N LEU A 78 16.21 3.50 6.52
CA LEU A 78 17.32 2.73 5.97
C LEU A 78 17.63 3.19 4.54
N GLY A 79 16.58 3.43 3.76
CA GLY A 79 16.70 3.83 2.38
C GLY A 79 17.32 5.22 2.21
N GLU A 80 16.81 6.23 2.93
CA GLU A 80 17.31 7.60 2.95
C GLU A 80 18.75 7.68 3.50
N ALA A 81 19.10 6.84 4.50
CA ALA A 81 20.44 6.79 5.07
C ALA A 81 21.50 6.28 4.08
N LEU A 82 21.12 5.38 3.16
CA LEU A 82 22.04 4.76 2.21
C LEU A 82 22.06 5.43 0.83
N ALA A 83 20.93 5.99 0.38
CA ALA A 83 20.78 6.56 -0.96
C ALA A 83 20.52 8.08 -0.97
N GLY A 84 20.48 8.72 0.21
CA GLY A 84 20.23 10.15 0.36
C GLY A 84 18.74 10.51 0.26
N HIS A 85 18.45 11.79 0.46
CA HIS A 85 17.09 12.31 0.41
C HIS A 85 16.51 12.30 -1.00
N GLY A 86 15.36 11.66 -1.18
CA GLY A 86 14.58 11.75 -2.41
C GLY A 86 13.65 10.58 -2.63
N PRO A 87 12.86 10.58 -3.73
CA PRO A 87 11.92 9.49 -4.02
C PRO A 87 12.60 8.12 -4.10
N TRP A 88 13.81 8.06 -4.68
CA TRP A 88 14.58 6.82 -4.71
C TRP A 88 15.04 6.36 -3.32
N GLY A 89 15.51 7.30 -2.50
CA GLY A 89 15.94 7.07 -1.12
C GLY A 89 14.88 6.33 -0.32
N MET A 90 13.64 6.82 -0.33
CA MET A 90 12.54 6.18 0.37
C MET A 90 12.08 4.83 -0.23
N ARG A 91 12.18 4.61 -1.55
CA ARG A 91 11.46 3.52 -2.25
C ARG A 91 12.29 2.28 -2.53
N TRP A 92 13.61 2.36 -2.67
CA TRP A 92 14.39 1.19 -3.10
C TRP A 92 14.23 -0.06 -2.21
N PRO A 93 14.08 0.03 -0.86
CA PRO A 93 13.86 -1.17 -0.05
C PRO A 93 12.53 -1.85 -0.39
N PHE A 94 11.49 -1.06 -0.67
CA PHE A 94 10.17 -1.54 -1.09
C PHE A 94 10.23 -2.13 -2.49
N LEU A 95 11.01 -1.53 -3.41
CA LEU A 95 11.22 -2.09 -4.74
C LEU A 95 11.87 -3.48 -4.65
N LEU A 96 12.87 -3.67 -3.79
CA LEU A 96 13.51 -4.98 -3.58
C LEU A 96 12.54 -6.02 -3.02
N LEU A 97 11.78 -5.68 -1.98
CA LEU A 97 10.74 -6.56 -1.44
C LEU A 97 9.69 -6.90 -2.50
N GLY A 98 9.28 -5.87 -3.25
CA GLY A 98 8.41 -5.92 -4.43
C GLY A 98 8.82 -6.94 -5.48
N MET A 99 10.13 -7.01 -5.73
CA MET A 99 10.73 -7.90 -6.71
C MET A 99 11.10 -9.28 -6.14
N ALA A 100 11.08 -9.48 -4.82
CA ALA A 100 11.52 -10.73 -4.21
C ALA A 100 10.42 -11.81 -4.18
N TRP A 101 9.15 -11.46 -3.93
CA TRP A 101 8.10 -12.48 -3.79
C TRP A 101 7.74 -13.28 -5.05
N PRO A 102 7.89 -12.79 -6.30
CA PRO A 102 7.66 -13.63 -7.48
C PRO A 102 8.63 -14.83 -7.50
N TRP A 103 9.87 -14.63 -7.05
CA TRP A 103 10.86 -15.72 -6.90
C TRP A 103 10.49 -16.69 -5.78
N LEU A 104 9.97 -16.18 -4.65
CA LEU A 104 9.45 -17.04 -3.58
C LEU A 104 8.27 -17.89 -4.08
N LEU A 105 7.40 -17.33 -4.91
CA LEU A 105 6.28 -18.08 -5.50
C LEU A 105 6.77 -19.16 -6.48
N VAL A 106 7.78 -18.87 -7.31
CA VAL A 106 8.43 -19.88 -8.15
C VAL A 106 9.04 -20.98 -7.27
N ALA A 107 9.73 -20.63 -6.19
CA ALA A 107 10.35 -21.59 -5.28
C ALA A 107 9.30 -22.46 -4.57
N PHE A 108 8.20 -21.87 -4.12
CA PHE A 108 7.05 -22.57 -3.56
C PHE A 108 6.46 -23.55 -4.58
N ALA A 109 6.06 -23.06 -5.76
CA ALA A 109 5.42 -23.87 -6.80
C ALA A 109 6.31 -25.05 -7.25
N ARG A 110 7.61 -24.80 -7.45
CA ARG A 110 8.57 -25.84 -7.86
C ARG A 110 8.67 -26.95 -6.82
N ARG A 111 8.79 -26.59 -5.54
CA ARG A 111 8.95 -27.58 -4.46
C ARG A 111 7.64 -28.27 -4.09
N ALA A 112 6.53 -27.55 -4.12
CA ALA A 112 5.21 -28.06 -3.77
C ALA A 112 4.64 -29.04 -4.80
N PHE A 113 4.91 -28.81 -6.09
CA PHE A 113 4.33 -29.58 -7.18
C PHE A 113 5.33 -30.36 -8.04
N GLY A 114 6.64 -30.15 -7.86
CA GLY A 114 7.68 -30.85 -8.63
C GLY A 114 7.76 -30.43 -10.11
N ASP A 115 6.99 -29.44 -10.54
CA ASP A 115 6.91 -29.01 -11.93
C ASP A 115 7.59 -27.65 -12.12
N ALA A 116 8.85 -27.70 -12.57
CA ALA A 116 9.67 -26.51 -12.77
C ALA A 116 9.09 -25.54 -13.82
N ARG A 117 8.44 -26.08 -14.86
CA ARG A 117 7.79 -25.26 -15.89
C ARG A 117 6.57 -24.54 -15.33
N ALA A 118 5.70 -25.25 -14.60
CA ALA A 118 4.54 -24.62 -13.95
C ALA A 118 4.99 -23.56 -12.94
N ALA A 119 6.10 -23.79 -12.25
CA ALA A 119 6.66 -22.82 -11.31
C ALA A 119 7.04 -21.49 -11.98
N TRP A 120 7.74 -21.51 -13.11
CA TRP A 120 8.06 -20.28 -13.86
C TRP A 120 6.80 -19.59 -14.42
N GLN A 121 5.81 -20.37 -14.85
CA GLN A 121 4.53 -19.82 -15.30
C GLN A 121 3.77 -19.13 -14.16
N ALA A 122 3.79 -19.69 -12.94
CA ALA A 122 3.20 -19.08 -11.77
C ALA A 122 3.89 -17.76 -11.39
N GLY A 123 5.23 -17.75 -11.42
CA GLY A 123 6.03 -16.52 -11.23
C GLY A 123 5.69 -15.45 -12.27
N LEU A 124 5.58 -15.84 -13.54
CA LEU A 124 5.20 -14.92 -14.62
C LEU A 124 3.78 -14.37 -14.43
N GLY A 125 2.81 -15.23 -14.07
CA GLY A 125 1.45 -14.79 -13.75
C GLY A 125 1.40 -13.78 -12.61
N CYS A 126 2.24 -13.97 -11.58
CA CYS A 126 2.39 -13.01 -10.49
C CYS A 126 2.96 -11.66 -10.96
N LEU A 127 3.93 -11.65 -11.88
CA LEU A 127 4.48 -10.40 -12.43
C LEU A 127 3.45 -9.64 -13.28
N LEU A 128 2.57 -10.36 -13.99
CA LEU A 128 1.57 -9.78 -14.89
C LEU A 128 0.30 -9.32 -14.19
N LEU A 129 -0.01 -9.81 -12.99
CA LEU A 129 -1.19 -9.42 -12.23
C LEU A 129 -1.08 -7.92 -11.87
N PRO A 130 -2.01 -7.03 -12.29
CA PRO A 130 -1.83 -5.57 -12.17
C PRO A 130 -1.48 -5.09 -10.76
N LEU A 131 -2.19 -5.59 -9.75
CA LEU A 131 -1.93 -5.25 -8.35
C LEU A 131 -0.53 -5.69 -7.89
N ALA A 132 -0.13 -6.94 -8.18
CA ALA A 132 1.18 -7.45 -7.77
C ALA A 132 2.33 -6.82 -8.57
N GLY A 133 2.12 -6.60 -9.87
CA GLY A 133 3.13 -6.05 -10.78
C GLY A 133 3.47 -4.59 -10.47
N THR A 134 2.53 -3.79 -9.97
CA THR A 134 2.76 -2.38 -9.59
C THR A 134 3.33 -2.23 -8.16
N LEU A 135 3.03 -3.13 -7.22
CA LEU A 135 3.49 -3.04 -5.84
C LEU A 135 5.02 -2.97 -5.69
N GLY A 136 5.52 -2.00 -4.93
CA GLY A 136 6.95 -1.75 -4.75
C GLY A 136 7.48 -0.58 -5.59
N VAL A 137 6.66 0.01 -6.48
CA VAL A 137 6.96 1.35 -7.03
C VAL A 137 6.88 2.42 -5.93
N LEU A 138 5.92 2.28 -5.02
CA LEU A 138 5.68 3.19 -3.89
C LEU A 138 6.14 2.54 -2.57
N ALA A 139 6.55 3.37 -1.61
CA ALA A 139 6.93 3.03 -0.25
C ALA A 139 5.68 2.86 0.65
N LEU A 140 4.87 1.85 0.35
CA LEU A 140 3.62 1.55 1.05
C LEU A 140 3.74 0.28 1.92
N PRO A 141 3.01 0.20 3.05
CA PRO A 141 3.01 -0.98 3.93
C PRO A 141 2.54 -2.27 3.22
N ASP A 142 1.72 -2.16 2.18
CA ASP A 142 1.23 -3.32 1.40
C ASP A 142 2.37 -4.17 0.80
N VAL A 143 3.52 -3.57 0.54
CA VAL A 143 4.68 -4.23 -0.06
C VAL A 143 5.34 -5.20 0.95
N PRO A 144 5.88 -4.75 2.10
CA PRO A 144 6.41 -5.66 3.11
C PRO A 144 5.35 -6.62 3.66
N LEU A 145 4.07 -6.22 3.74
CA LEU A 145 2.99 -7.10 4.20
C LEU A 145 2.74 -8.25 3.21
N THR A 146 2.71 -7.97 1.91
CA THR A 146 2.55 -9.00 0.88
C THR A 146 3.77 -9.92 0.83
N PHE A 147 4.97 -9.35 0.92
CA PHE A 147 6.21 -10.14 1.04
C PHE A 147 6.17 -11.08 2.24
N ALA A 148 5.83 -10.56 3.42
CA ALA A 148 5.67 -11.33 4.66
C ALA A 148 4.66 -12.46 4.50
N ALA A 149 3.51 -12.21 3.89
CA ALA A 149 2.49 -13.22 3.66
C ALA A 149 2.96 -14.33 2.72
N VAL A 150 3.60 -14.00 1.59
CA VAL A 150 4.14 -15.01 0.66
C VAL A 150 5.26 -15.82 1.31
N LEU A 151 6.13 -15.16 2.09
CA LEU A 151 7.19 -15.83 2.85
C LEU A 151 6.60 -16.77 3.91
N ALA A 152 5.54 -16.35 4.61
CA ALA A 152 4.83 -17.17 5.58
C ALA A 152 4.18 -18.40 4.91
N ILE A 153 3.55 -18.24 3.73
CA ILE A 153 2.99 -19.37 2.97
C ILE A 153 4.09 -20.36 2.58
N TYR A 154 5.20 -19.87 2.03
CA TYR A 154 6.33 -20.73 1.66
C TYR A 154 6.92 -21.46 2.87
N ALA A 155 7.14 -20.74 3.98
CA ALA A 155 7.68 -21.29 5.22
C ALA A 155 6.72 -22.30 5.85
N GLN A 156 5.41 -22.02 5.88
CA GLN A 156 4.37 -22.90 6.40
C GLN A 156 4.29 -24.21 5.60
N TRP A 157 4.42 -24.15 4.28
CA TRP A 157 4.46 -25.34 3.45
C TRP A 157 5.67 -26.22 3.80
N ARG A 158 6.85 -25.61 3.91
CA ARG A 158 8.09 -26.33 4.30
C ARG A 158 7.97 -26.87 5.72
N ALA A 159 7.44 -26.11 6.66
CA ALA A 159 7.21 -26.54 8.03
C ALA A 159 6.27 -27.75 8.15
N ALA A 160 5.24 -27.80 7.29
CA ALA A 160 4.27 -28.89 7.26
C ALA A 160 4.74 -30.11 6.45
N SER A 161 5.71 -29.94 5.56
CA SER A 161 6.18 -30.99 4.64
C SER A 161 7.56 -31.55 5.00
N GLU A 162 8.38 -30.77 5.70
CA GLU A 162 9.75 -31.12 6.09
C GLU A 162 9.82 -31.35 7.60
N ASN A 163 10.45 -32.44 8.03
CA ASN A 163 10.69 -32.69 9.46
C ASN A 163 11.91 -31.91 9.97
N ARG A 164 11.87 -30.57 9.88
CA ARG A 164 12.96 -29.66 10.26
C ARG A 164 12.42 -28.47 11.04
N LEU A 165 13.24 -27.90 11.94
CA LEU A 165 12.86 -26.75 12.77
C LEU A 165 13.00 -25.39 12.07
N TRP A 166 14.01 -25.22 11.21
CA TRP A 166 14.29 -23.93 10.57
C TRP A 166 13.09 -23.32 9.76
N PRO A 167 12.18 -24.09 9.11
CA PRO A 167 11.03 -23.50 8.43
C PRO A 167 10.04 -22.86 9.42
N TRP A 168 9.94 -23.38 10.65
CA TRP A 168 9.11 -22.79 11.70
C TRP A 168 9.68 -21.45 12.19
N TRP A 169 11.01 -21.35 12.29
CA TRP A 169 11.68 -20.08 12.55
C TRP A 169 11.34 -19.06 11.44
N LEU A 170 11.45 -19.47 10.17
CA LEU A 170 11.16 -18.60 9.03
C LEU A 170 9.69 -18.16 9.02
N LEU A 171 8.76 -19.06 9.36
CA LEU A 171 7.34 -18.75 9.49
C LEU A 171 7.11 -17.68 10.57
N GLY A 172 7.65 -17.89 11.76
CA GLY A 172 7.52 -16.93 12.86
C GLY A 172 8.12 -15.57 12.52
N ALA A 173 9.30 -15.53 11.89
CA ALA A 173 9.93 -14.30 11.43
C ALA A 173 9.08 -13.59 10.35
N ALA A 174 8.49 -14.33 9.41
CA ALA A 174 7.60 -13.77 8.39
C ALA A 174 6.33 -13.17 9.01
N LEU A 175 5.72 -13.85 9.99
CA LEU A 175 4.55 -13.33 10.71
C LEU A 175 4.90 -12.10 11.55
N ALA A 176 6.07 -12.10 12.21
CA ALA A 176 6.58 -10.95 12.96
C ALA A 176 6.75 -9.73 12.03
N LEU A 177 7.35 -9.93 10.85
CA LEU A 177 7.48 -8.90 9.82
C LEU A 177 6.10 -8.33 9.41
N GLY A 178 5.10 -9.20 9.26
CA GLY A 178 3.72 -8.81 8.98
C GLY A 178 3.15 -7.88 10.06
N PHE A 179 3.29 -8.26 11.34
CA PHE A 179 2.82 -7.44 12.46
C PHE A 179 3.56 -6.11 12.56
N MET A 180 4.87 -6.11 12.36
CA MET A 180 5.69 -4.89 12.35
C MET A 180 5.39 -3.96 11.16
N THR A 181 4.66 -4.44 10.15
CA THR A 181 4.26 -3.66 8.98
C THR A 181 2.89 -3.00 9.16
N HIS A 182 1.89 -3.80 9.56
CA HIS A 182 0.51 -3.36 9.65
C HIS A 182 -0.29 -4.33 10.52
N TYR A 183 -1.36 -3.85 11.16
CA TYR A 183 -2.36 -4.70 11.83
C TYR A 183 -2.98 -5.78 10.93
N ARG A 184 -2.99 -5.56 9.59
CA ARG A 184 -3.38 -6.58 8.61
C ARG A 184 -2.42 -7.78 8.57
N GLY A 185 -1.25 -7.67 9.20
CA GLY A 185 -0.35 -8.78 9.50
C GLY A 185 -0.99 -9.89 10.36
N ALA A 186 -2.11 -9.61 11.04
CA ALA A 186 -2.93 -10.63 11.66
C ALA A 186 -3.48 -11.64 10.65
N MET A 187 -3.74 -11.25 9.40
CA MET A 187 -4.31 -12.12 8.37
C MET A 187 -3.45 -13.34 8.06
N PRO A 188 -2.15 -13.22 7.67
CA PRO A 188 -1.32 -14.40 7.46
C PRO A 188 -1.15 -15.26 8.72
N ALA A 189 -1.22 -14.67 9.92
CA ALA A 189 -1.21 -15.43 11.17
C ALA A 189 -2.50 -16.23 11.38
N LEU A 190 -3.66 -15.63 11.14
CA LEU A 190 -4.98 -16.27 11.22
C LEU A 190 -5.14 -17.38 10.19
N THR A 191 -4.67 -17.18 8.96
CA THR A 191 -4.73 -18.23 7.93
C THR A 191 -3.74 -19.36 8.19
N ALA A 192 -2.55 -19.08 8.74
CA ALA A 192 -1.62 -20.10 9.21
C ALA A 192 -2.18 -20.91 10.38
N LEU A 193 -2.83 -20.25 11.34
CA LEU A 193 -3.56 -20.91 12.43
C LEU A 193 -4.69 -21.77 11.86
N PHE A 194 -5.51 -21.23 10.96
CA PHE A 194 -6.61 -21.95 10.32
C PHE A 194 -6.10 -23.24 9.65
N PHE A 195 -5.03 -23.18 8.87
CA PHE A 195 -4.36 -24.37 8.30
C PHE A 195 -3.95 -25.39 9.37
N GLY A 196 -3.44 -24.94 10.51
CA GLY A 196 -2.97 -25.80 11.60
C GLY A 196 -4.08 -26.54 12.35
N ILE A 197 -5.34 -26.08 12.27
CA ILE A 197 -6.45 -26.60 13.09
C ILE A 197 -7.51 -27.38 12.28
N THR A 198 -7.53 -27.22 10.95
CA THR A 198 -8.55 -27.76 10.05
C THR A 198 -8.72 -29.29 10.09
N ASP A 199 -7.65 -30.07 10.25
CA ASP A 199 -7.76 -31.54 10.35
C ASP A 199 -6.75 -32.21 11.29
N ALA A 200 -7.00 -33.49 11.58
CA ALA A 200 -6.25 -34.28 12.56
C ALA A 200 -4.76 -34.50 12.21
N ARG A 201 -4.37 -34.43 10.92
CA ARG A 201 -2.96 -34.53 10.54
C ARG A 201 -2.23 -33.23 10.85
N ARG A 202 -2.85 -32.08 10.57
CA ARG A 202 -2.24 -30.77 10.81
C ARG A 202 -2.27 -30.41 12.30
N ARG A 203 -3.32 -30.80 13.03
CA ARG A 203 -3.38 -30.66 14.50
C ARG A 203 -2.25 -31.39 15.23
N ARG A 204 -1.71 -32.48 14.66
CA ARG A 204 -0.56 -33.19 15.24
C ARG A 204 0.73 -32.36 15.21
N LEU A 205 0.85 -31.36 14.33
CA LEU A 205 2.03 -30.48 14.27
C LEU A 205 2.23 -29.73 15.59
N TRP A 206 1.15 -29.33 16.27
CA TRP A 206 1.16 -28.61 17.56
C TRP A 206 1.76 -29.39 18.72
N ARG A 207 1.97 -30.70 18.57
CA ARG A 207 2.67 -31.53 19.56
C ARG A 207 4.19 -31.32 19.54
N GLY A 208 4.74 -30.81 18.45
CA GLY A 208 6.16 -30.49 18.34
C GLY A 208 6.49 -29.07 18.80
N ALA A 209 7.76 -28.79 19.07
CA ALA A 209 8.23 -27.45 19.45
C ALA A 209 8.15 -26.41 18.31
N GLY A 210 8.10 -26.86 17.05
CA GLY A 210 8.12 -26.00 15.85
C GLY A 210 7.03 -24.91 15.84
N PRO A 211 5.73 -25.27 15.90
CA PRO A 211 4.66 -24.26 15.93
C PRO A 211 4.79 -23.25 17.07
N TRP A 212 5.21 -23.69 18.26
CA TRP A 212 5.40 -22.81 19.42
C TRP A 212 6.57 -21.84 19.21
N LEU A 213 7.65 -22.28 18.57
CA LEU A 213 8.72 -21.39 18.13
C LEU A 213 8.22 -20.33 17.13
N ALA A 214 7.40 -20.74 16.16
CA ALA A 214 6.81 -19.80 15.21
C ALA A 214 5.90 -18.78 15.90
N VAL A 215 5.06 -19.21 16.85
CA VAL A 215 4.20 -18.34 17.66
C VAL A 215 5.02 -17.36 18.50
N LEU A 216 6.07 -17.84 19.18
CA LEU A 216 6.95 -16.99 19.98
C LEU A 216 7.59 -15.89 19.13
N LEU A 217 8.16 -16.24 17.99
CA LEU A 217 8.76 -15.26 17.08
C LEU A 217 7.73 -14.30 16.50
N ALA A 218 6.55 -14.78 16.11
CA ALA A 218 5.46 -13.93 15.64
C ALA A 218 5.04 -12.91 16.72
N ALA A 219 4.97 -13.35 17.98
CA ALA A 219 4.65 -12.49 19.12
C ALA A 219 5.70 -11.39 19.35
N LEU A 220 6.98 -11.63 19.04
CA LEU A 220 8.01 -10.58 19.08
C LEU A 220 7.68 -9.43 18.11
N GLY A 221 7.06 -9.72 16.96
CA GLY A 221 6.60 -8.68 16.03
C GLY A 221 5.45 -7.80 16.57
N LEU A 222 4.76 -8.25 17.62
CA LEU A 222 3.73 -7.46 18.31
C LEU A 222 4.32 -6.53 19.37
N VAL A 223 5.54 -6.78 19.85
CA VAL A 223 6.18 -5.97 20.91
C VAL A 223 6.22 -4.48 20.58
N PRO A 224 6.62 -4.05 19.36
CA PRO A 224 6.62 -2.63 19.01
C PRO A 224 5.21 -2.01 19.07
N LEU A 225 4.17 -2.76 18.66
CA LEU A 225 2.79 -2.30 18.68
C LEU A 225 2.27 -2.15 20.13
N VAL A 226 2.63 -3.07 21.02
CA VAL A 226 2.26 -2.98 22.44
C VAL A 226 2.90 -1.75 23.07
N ILE A 227 4.19 -1.53 22.82
CA ILE A 227 4.92 -0.37 23.36
C ILE A 227 4.34 0.94 22.81
N SER A 228 4.14 1.04 21.49
CA SER A 228 3.63 2.27 20.88
C SER A 228 2.21 2.61 21.34
N ASN A 229 1.32 1.61 21.42
CA ASN A 229 -0.03 1.84 21.92
C ASN A 229 -0.02 2.22 23.40
N TRP A 230 0.84 1.63 24.22
CA TRP A 230 0.97 2.06 25.61
C TRP A 230 1.39 3.53 25.72
N GLN A 231 2.41 3.93 24.96
CA GLN A 231 2.92 5.31 24.93
C GLN A 231 1.91 6.32 24.37
N GLN A 232 1.10 5.90 23.40
CA GLN A 232 0.15 6.76 22.68
C GLN A 232 -1.30 6.56 23.13
N ARG A 233 -1.52 5.98 24.32
CA ARG A 233 -2.85 5.74 24.92
C ARG A 233 -3.83 4.98 23.99
N GLY A 234 -3.31 4.03 23.23
CA GLY A 234 -4.09 3.17 22.36
C GLY A 234 -4.50 3.79 21.02
N ALA A 235 -3.95 4.96 20.64
CA ALA A 235 -4.35 5.69 19.44
C ALA A 235 -4.34 4.82 18.16
N SER A 236 -3.30 4.02 17.97
CA SER A 236 -3.15 3.17 16.79
C SER A 236 -4.19 2.05 16.72
N LEU A 237 -4.47 1.39 17.85
CA LEU A 237 -5.55 0.41 17.96
C LEU A 237 -6.92 1.05 17.79
N ALA A 238 -7.17 2.19 18.42
CA ALA A 238 -8.42 2.94 18.31
C ALA A 238 -8.67 3.32 16.84
N PHE A 239 -7.68 3.85 16.15
CA PHE A 239 -7.79 4.18 14.73
C PHE A 239 -8.08 2.95 13.86
N GLN A 240 -7.30 1.88 14.04
CA GLN A 240 -7.33 0.70 13.15
C GLN A 240 -8.55 -0.18 13.36
N LEU A 241 -9.05 -0.27 14.60
CA LEU A 241 -10.15 -1.12 14.99
C LEU A 241 -11.45 -0.34 15.19
N VAL A 242 -11.47 0.87 15.72
CA VAL A 242 -12.70 1.57 16.11
C VAL A 242 -13.04 2.72 15.16
N GLU A 243 -12.20 3.74 15.09
CA GLU A 243 -12.55 5.04 14.46
C GLU A 243 -12.83 4.94 12.97
N ARG A 244 -12.10 4.08 12.25
CA ARG A 244 -12.30 3.89 10.80
C ARG A 244 -13.31 2.79 10.45
N ASN A 245 -13.81 2.03 11.42
CA ASN A 245 -14.72 0.90 11.16
C ASN A 245 -16.04 1.12 11.91
N PRO A 246 -17.15 1.32 11.20
CA PRO A 246 -18.43 1.56 11.85
C PRO A 246 -19.01 0.31 12.53
N TRP A 247 -18.46 -0.89 12.28
CA TRP A 247 -18.93 -2.19 12.79
C TRP A 247 -20.43 -2.41 12.67
N ARG A 248 -20.99 -1.95 11.56
CA ARG A 248 -22.40 -2.09 11.23
C ARG A 248 -22.51 -2.76 9.88
N PHE A 249 -23.51 -3.63 9.72
CA PHE A 249 -23.74 -4.28 8.44
C PHE A 249 -24.06 -3.24 7.36
N HIS A 250 -23.40 -3.32 6.20
CA HIS A 250 -23.72 -2.55 5.01
C HIS A 250 -23.63 -3.42 3.75
N ALA A 251 -24.68 -3.37 2.94
CA ALA A 251 -24.82 -4.26 1.78
C ALA A 251 -23.95 -3.86 0.58
N ASP A 252 -23.42 -2.64 0.53
CA ASP A 252 -22.56 -2.16 -0.57
C ASP A 252 -21.32 -3.06 -0.77
N ALA A 253 -20.84 -3.66 0.32
CA ALA A 253 -19.74 -4.60 0.32
C ALA A 253 -20.07 -5.94 -0.37
N LEU A 254 -21.32 -6.22 -0.75
CA LEU A 254 -21.65 -7.33 -1.64
C LEU A 254 -21.08 -7.13 -3.06
N ALA A 255 -20.72 -5.91 -3.44
CA ALA A 255 -20.03 -5.61 -4.70
C ALA A 255 -18.55 -6.06 -4.71
N GLN A 256 -17.98 -6.42 -3.55
CA GLN A 256 -16.56 -6.81 -3.44
C GLN A 256 -16.11 -7.86 -4.47
N PRO A 257 -16.86 -8.94 -4.79
CA PRO A 257 -16.44 -9.88 -5.82
C PRO A 257 -16.30 -9.25 -7.21
N LEU A 258 -17.12 -8.26 -7.55
CA LEU A 258 -16.99 -7.48 -8.78
C LEU A 258 -15.76 -6.58 -8.73
N GLU A 259 -15.49 -5.95 -7.59
CA GLU A 259 -14.27 -5.15 -7.39
C GLU A 259 -13.00 -5.99 -7.52
N GLN A 260 -13.00 -7.21 -6.94
CA GLN A 260 -11.91 -8.17 -7.09
C GLN A 260 -11.76 -8.63 -8.55
N ALA A 261 -12.87 -8.83 -9.26
CA ALA A 261 -12.86 -9.13 -10.69
C ALA A 261 -12.24 -7.99 -11.50
N LEU A 262 -12.53 -6.73 -11.19
CA LEU A 262 -11.90 -5.59 -11.85
C LEU A 262 -10.40 -5.50 -11.53
N ALA A 263 -10.03 -5.71 -10.26
CA ALA A 263 -8.65 -5.61 -9.80
C ALA A 263 -7.74 -6.74 -10.33
N CYS A 264 -8.27 -7.97 -10.46
CA CYS A 264 -7.54 -9.11 -11.01
C CYS A 264 -7.74 -9.32 -12.52
N THR A 265 -8.67 -8.60 -13.13
CA THR A 265 -9.35 -8.87 -14.41
C THR A 265 -10.39 -10.01 -14.35
N PRO A 266 -11.59 -9.85 -14.96
CA PRO A 266 -12.70 -10.80 -14.74
C PRO A 266 -12.38 -12.25 -15.13
N VAL A 267 -11.67 -12.45 -16.24
CA VAL A 267 -11.30 -13.79 -16.72
C VAL A 267 -10.32 -14.46 -15.76
N LEU A 268 -9.27 -13.74 -15.33
CA LEU A 268 -8.28 -14.29 -14.41
C LEU A 268 -8.87 -14.52 -13.02
N TYR A 269 -9.77 -13.65 -12.57
CA TYR A 269 -10.50 -13.82 -11.32
C TYR A 269 -11.35 -15.11 -11.32
N GLY A 270 -12.11 -15.37 -12.40
CA GLY A 270 -12.85 -16.62 -12.54
C GLY A 270 -11.95 -17.87 -12.50
N LEU A 271 -10.78 -17.81 -13.15
CA LEU A 271 -9.78 -18.89 -13.11
C LEU A 271 -9.18 -19.08 -11.72
N LEU A 272 -8.94 -17.99 -10.98
CA LEU A 272 -8.46 -18.01 -9.60
C LEU A 272 -9.47 -18.65 -8.66
N LEU A 273 -10.75 -18.29 -8.77
CA LEU A 273 -11.82 -18.93 -7.99
C LEU A 273 -11.96 -20.41 -8.33
N TRP A 274 -11.85 -20.77 -9.61
CA TRP A 274 -11.79 -22.16 -10.04
C TRP A 274 -10.58 -22.89 -9.44
N ALA A 275 -9.39 -22.28 -9.44
CA ALA A 275 -8.21 -22.87 -8.83
C ALA A 275 -8.39 -23.04 -7.30
N ALA A 276 -9.06 -22.11 -6.63
CA ALA A 276 -9.37 -22.20 -5.20
C ALA A 276 -10.31 -23.37 -4.91
N TRP A 277 -11.35 -23.53 -5.74
CA TRP A 277 -12.26 -24.67 -5.67
C TRP A 277 -11.53 -26.01 -5.87
N GLN A 278 -10.64 -26.09 -6.85
CA GLN A 278 -9.87 -27.32 -7.11
C GLN A 278 -8.87 -27.61 -6.00
N ALA A 279 -8.22 -26.59 -5.45
CA ALA A 279 -7.38 -26.72 -4.27
C ALA A 279 -8.16 -27.26 -3.07
N TRP A 280 -9.38 -26.77 -2.84
CA TRP A 280 -10.26 -27.30 -1.81
C TRP A 280 -10.64 -28.77 -2.03
N ARG A 281 -10.92 -29.18 -3.27
CA ARG A 281 -11.19 -30.58 -3.61
C ARG A 281 -9.99 -31.49 -3.39
N ARG A 282 -8.77 -30.97 -3.61
CA ARG A 282 -7.50 -31.70 -3.46
C ARG A 282 -6.81 -31.51 -2.10
N ARG A 283 -7.51 -30.91 -1.13
CA ARG A 283 -6.98 -30.57 0.21
C ARG A 283 -6.48 -31.76 1.06
N HIS A 284 -6.56 -32.98 0.56
CA HIS A 284 -5.95 -34.13 1.22
C HIS A 284 -4.42 -34.03 1.18
N GLU A 285 -3.85 -33.52 0.08
CA GLU A 285 -2.44 -33.19 -0.04
C GLU A 285 -2.09 -31.85 0.64
N THR A 286 -0.89 -31.76 1.22
CA THR A 286 -0.45 -30.59 2.00
C THR A 286 -0.44 -29.29 1.20
N ALA A 287 0.09 -29.32 -0.04
CA ALA A 287 0.19 -28.13 -0.88
C ALA A 287 -1.18 -27.53 -1.21
N TRP A 288 -2.11 -28.36 -1.73
CA TRP A 288 -3.46 -27.94 -2.06
C TRP A 288 -4.25 -27.47 -0.84
N HIS A 289 -4.08 -28.14 0.31
CA HIS A 289 -4.71 -27.71 1.56
C HIS A 289 -4.25 -26.32 1.99
N LEU A 290 -2.94 -26.06 1.93
CA LEU A 290 -2.38 -24.76 2.26
C LEU A 290 -2.91 -23.69 1.32
N ILE A 291 -2.85 -23.92 0.01
CA ILE A 291 -3.37 -22.96 -0.98
C ILE A 291 -4.85 -22.67 -0.73
N ALA A 292 -5.68 -23.70 -0.47
CA ALA A 292 -7.09 -23.54 -0.22
C ALA A 292 -7.38 -22.74 1.06
N THR A 293 -6.73 -23.08 2.17
CA THR A 293 -6.92 -22.38 3.47
C THR A 293 -6.44 -20.93 3.42
N GLN A 294 -5.34 -20.65 2.70
CA GLN A 294 -4.83 -19.30 2.51
C GLN A 294 -5.78 -18.49 1.62
N ALA A 295 -6.19 -19.03 0.47
CA ALA A 295 -7.14 -18.37 -0.42
C ALA A 295 -8.49 -18.11 0.26
N ILE A 296 -9.10 -19.14 0.85
CA ILE A 296 -10.39 -19.01 1.54
C ILE A 296 -10.26 -18.06 2.73
N GLY A 297 -9.17 -18.13 3.49
CA GLY A 297 -8.93 -17.25 4.62
C GLY A 297 -8.84 -15.79 4.20
N PHE A 298 -7.98 -15.44 3.24
CA PHE A 298 -7.85 -14.06 2.76
C PHE A 298 -9.12 -13.56 2.08
N LEU A 299 -9.66 -14.28 1.10
CA LEU A 299 -10.84 -13.84 0.34
C LEU A 299 -12.09 -13.83 1.24
N GLY A 300 -12.33 -14.89 1.99
CA GLY A 300 -13.53 -15.06 2.81
C GLY A 300 -13.55 -14.13 4.02
N LEU A 301 -12.45 -14.03 4.76
CA LEU A 301 -12.41 -13.15 5.94
C LEU A 301 -12.46 -11.67 5.53
N TYR A 302 -11.73 -11.24 4.49
CA TYR A 302 -11.87 -9.86 4.02
C TYR A 302 -13.26 -9.58 3.43
N PHE A 303 -13.87 -10.54 2.73
CA PHE A 303 -15.25 -10.37 2.26
C PHE A 303 -16.21 -10.15 3.43
N VAL A 304 -16.14 -11.00 4.46
CA VAL A 304 -16.99 -10.90 5.67
C VAL A 304 -16.71 -9.61 6.43
N LEU A 305 -15.44 -9.29 6.72
CA LEU A 305 -15.08 -8.02 7.36
C LEU A 305 -15.52 -6.82 6.54
N GLY A 306 -15.48 -6.93 5.22
CA GLY A 306 -15.95 -5.93 4.27
C GLY A 306 -17.39 -5.51 4.50
N LEU A 307 -18.26 -6.44 4.94
CA LEU A 307 -19.67 -6.17 5.22
C LEU A 307 -19.91 -5.37 6.51
N PHE A 308 -18.90 -5.23 7.38
CA PHE A 308 -19.05 -4.59 8.70
C PHE A 308 -18.06 -3.44 8.94
N ALA A 309 -16.93 -3.44 8.24
CA ALA A 309 -15.83 -2.51 8.45
C ALA A 309 -15.64 -1.59 7.23
N ASP A 310 -15.14 -0.39 7.46
CA ASP A 310 -14.67 0.60 6.47
C ASP A 310 -15.60 0.78 5.24
N ASP A 311 -16.73 1.45 5.45
CA ASP A 311 -17.75 1.76 4.43
C ASP A 311 -17.35 2.90 3.47
N LEU A 312 -16.15 3.47 3.65
CA LEU A 312 -15.70 4.65 2.94
C LEU A 312 -14.45 4.44 2.08
N ARG A 313 -13.62 3.44 2.37
CA ARG A 313 -12.35 3.22 1.66
C ARG A 313 -12.41 1.99 0.77
N PHE A 314 -11.90 2.18 -0.43
CA PHE A 314 -11.77 1.16 -1.45
C PHE A 314 -10.65 0.17 -1.07
N ARG A 315 -10.99 -1.10 -0.84
CA ARG A 315 -10.11 -2.13 -0.25
C ARG A 315 -9.68 -3.22 -1.23
N ALA A 316 -9.87 -2.99 -2.53
CA ALA A 316 -9.78 -4.05 -3.53
C ALA A 316 -8.43 -4.79 -3.58
N HIS A 317 -7.34 -4.21 -3.09
CA HIS A 317 -6.03 -4.83 -3.06
C HIS A 317 -5.75 -5.71 -1.84
N TRP A 318 -6.54 -5.62 -0.76
CA TRP A 318 -6.24 -6.35 0.50
C TRP A 318 -6.25 -7.88 0.37
N PRO A 319 -7.13 -8.51 -0.43
CA PRO A 319 -7.12 -9.96 -0.62
C PRO A 319 -5.94 -10.48 -1.45
N LEU A 320 -5.10 -9.59 -2.01
CA LEU A 320 -4.01 -9.95 -2.92
C LEU A 320 -3.14 -11.14 -2.45
N PRO A 321 -2.68 -11.20 -1.18
CA PRO A 321 -1.86 -12.32 -0.73
C PRO A 321 -2.54 -13.69 -0.86
N GLY A 322 -3.87 -13.74 -0.83
CA GLY A 322 -4.66 -14.96 -1.07
C GLY A 322 -4.68 -15.42 -2.52
N TYR A 323 -4.54 -14.52 -3.50
CA TYR A 323 -4.48 -14.86 -4.93
C TYR A 323 -3.11 -15.38 -5.38
N LEU A 324 -2.04 -14.98 -4.71
CA LEU A 324 -0.68 -15.38 -5.08
C LEU A 324 -0.45 -16.91 -5.03
N PRO A 325 -0.79 -17.65 -3.96
CA PRO A 325 -0.67 -19.11 -3.97
C PRO A 325 -1.59 -19.79 -5.01
N LEU A 326 -2.71 -19.17 -5.38
CA LEU A 326 -3.60 -19.68 -6.42
C LEU A 326 -2.98 -19.60 -7.81
N MET A 327 -2.06 -18.68 -8.07
CA MET A 327 -1.28 -18.66 -9.33
C MET A 327 -0.43 -19.91 -9.50
N ALA A 328 0.15 -20.42 -8.39
CA ALA A 328 0.89 -21.69 -8.41
C ALA A 328 -0.03 -22.87 -8.73
N ALA A 329 -1.19 -22.95 -8.08
CA ALA A 329 -2.22 -23.94 -8.36
C ALA A 329 -2.71 -23.87 -9.82
N LEU A 330 -3.02 -22.67 -10.31
CA LEU A 330 -3.56 -22.44 -11.65
C LEU A 330 -2.61 -22.93 -12.75
N ALA A 331 -1.30 -22.67 -12.60
CA ALA A 331 -0.28 -23.12 -13.54
C ALA A 331 -0.23 -24.65 -13.69
N VAL A 332 -0.47 -25.39 -12.59
CA VAL A 332 -0.54 -26.86 -12.60
C VAL A 332 -1.88 -27.34 -13.20
N LEU A 333 -3.00 -26.79 -12.72
CA LEU A 333 -4.34 -27.24 -13.12
C LEU A 333 -4.65 -27.04 -14.60
N VAL A 334 -4.20 -25.93 -15.21
CA VAL A 334 -4.46 -25.67 -16.64
C VAL A 334 -3.69 -26.65 -17.53
N ARG A 335 -2.58 -27.22 -17.06
CA ARG A 335 -1.86 -28.25 -17.82
C ARG A 335 -2.59 -29.57 -17.82
N GLU A 336 -3.17 -29.95 -16.69
CA GLU A 336 -4.02 -31.13 -16.58
C GLU A 336 -5.31 -31.00 -17.40
N ARG A 337 -5.80 -29.76 -17.57
CA ARG A 337 -7.03 -29.47 -18.32
C ARG A 337 -6.77 -28.48 -19.45
N GLY A 338 -6.26 -28.99 -20.57
CA GLY A 338 -5.91 -28.19 -21.75
C GLY A 338 -7.02 -27.26 -22.27
N ALA A 339 -8.31 -27.59 -22.05
CA ALA A 339 -9.44 -26.75 -22.41
C ALA A 339 -9.41 -25.36 -21.75
N MET A 340 -8.81 -25.23 -20.55
CA MET A 340 -8.70 -23.95 -19.83
C MET A 340 -7.56 -23.06 -20.35
N ARG A 341 -6.73 -23.55 -21.28
CA ARG A 341 -5.55 -22.84 -21.76
C ARG A 341 -5.89 -21.54 -22.49
N GLY A 342 -6.94 -21.52 -23.30
CA GLY A 342 -7.40 -20.32 -24.00
C GLY A 342 -7.82 -19.22 -23.01
N ALA A 343 -8.61 -19.59 -22.01
CA ALA A 343 -9.02 -18.69 -20.93
C ALA A 343 -7.83 -18.15 -20.13
N LEU A 344 -6.83 -19.00 -19.82
CA LEU A 344 -5.61 -18.54 -19.14
C LEU A 344 -4.84 -17.52 -19.97
N VAL A 345 -4.64 -17.79 -21.27
CA VAL A 345 -3.94 -16.87 -22.16
C VAL A 345 -4.69 -15.54 -22.25
N ALA A 346 -6.02 -15.57 -22.41
CA ALA A 346 -6.85 -14.37 -22.43
C ALA A 346 -6.77 -13.61 -21.09
N GLY A 347 -6.88 -14.30 -19.96
CA GLY A 347 -6.78 -13.72 -18.62
C GLY A 347 -5.42 -13.09 -18.35
N CYS A 348 -4.32 -13.77 -18.70
CA CYS A 348 -2.97 -13.22 -18.60
C CYS A 348 -2.75 -12.04 -19.56
N GLY A 349 -3.35 -12.07 -20.75
CA GLY A 349 -3.30 -10.97 -21.72
C GLY A 349 -4.01 -9.72 -21.19
N LEU A 350 -5.21 -9.88 -20.62
CA LEU A 350 -5.93 -8.79 -19.96
C LEU A 350 -5.18 -8.27 -18.72
N ALA A 351 -4.60 -9.16 -17.92
CA ALA A 351 -3.77 -8.78 -16.78
C ALA A 351 -2.54 -7.97 -17.23
N ALA A 352 -1.84 -8.41 -18.27
CA ALA A 352 -0.71 -7.69 -18.86
C ALA A 352 -1.12 -6.31 -19.40
N LEU A 353 -2.28 -6.21 -20.07
CA LEU A 353 -2.84 -4.93 -20.50
C LEU A 353 -3.15 -4.04 -19.30
N GLY A 354 -3.84 -4.55 -18.28
CA GLY A 354 -4.18 -3.79 -17.07
C GLY A 354 -2.95 -3.30 -16.31
N LEU A 355 -1.92 -4.14 -16.19
CA LEU A 355 -0.61 -3.77 -15.65
C LEU A 355 0.02 -2.67 -16.49
N SER A 356 0.05 -2.83 -17.82
CA SER A 356 0.64 -1.84 -18.72
C SER A 356 -0.07 -0.49 -18.64
N LEU A 357 -1.40 -0.49 -18.53
CA LEU A 357 -2.20 0.73 -18.35
C LEU A 357 -1.91 1.39 -16.99
N GLY A 358 -1.84 0.62 -15.91
CA GLY A 358 -1.49 1.14 -14.58
C GLY A 358 -0.08 1.74 -14.54
N LEU A 359 0.88 1.05 -15.15
CA LEU A 359 2.26 1.52 -15.31
C LEU A 359 2.36 2.76 -16.20
N ALA A 360 1.60 2.82 -17.29
CA ALA A 360 1.52 4.00 -18.16
C ALA A 360 0.91 5.19 -17.42
N TRP A 361 -0.13 4.98 -16.61
CA TRP A 361 -0.73 6.02 -15.78
C TRP A 361 0.27 6.57 -14.74
N LEU A 362 1.02 5.70 -14.06
CA LEU A 362 2.12 6.14 -13.18
C LEU A 362 3.21 6.89 -13.95
N GLY A 363 3.51 6.46 -15.19
CA GLY A 363 4.44 7.17 -16.08
C GLY A 363 3.95 8.56 -16.46
N LEU A 364 2.66 8.72 -16.76
CA LEU A 364 2.05 10.02 -16.99
C LEU A 364 2.10 10.90 -15.73
N ALA A 365 1.79 10.34 -14.56
CA ALA A 365 1.88 11.07 -13.29
C ALA A 365 3.32 11.52 -12.95
N ALA A 366 4.33 10.74 -13.36
CA ALA A 366 5.74 11.08 -13.19
C ALA A 366 6.28 12.09 -14.23
N GLY A 367 5.57 12.26 -15.35
CA GLY A 367 5.98 13.13 -16.44
C GLY A 367 5.70 14.61 -16.17
N GLU A 368 6.44 15.50 -16.82
CA GLU A 368 6.25 16.95 -16.69
C GLU A 368 4.90 17.43 -17.26
N HIS A 369 4.50 16.89 -18.42
CA HIS A 369 3.28 17.28 -19.13
C HIS A 369 2.10 16.33 -18.87
N GLY A 370 2.36 15.12 -18.38
CA GLY A 370 1.35 14.07 -18.23
C GLY A 370 0.18 14.44 -17.30
N PRO A 371 0.40 15.05 -16.12
CA PRO A 371 -0.70 15.52 -15.28
C PRO A 371 -1.56 16.58 -15.97
N GLY A 372 -0.95 17.43 -16.80
CA GLY A 372 -1.67 18.43 -17.59
C GLY A 372 -2.59 17.80 -18.64
N TRP A 373 -2.16 16.72 -19.31
CA TRP A 373 -3.00 15.98 -20.25
C TRP A 373 -4.19 15.28 -19.58
N LEU A 374 -4.04 14.93 -18.31
CA LEU A 374 -5.09 14.27 -17.52
C LEU A 374 -5.97 15.28 -16.77
N ALA A 375 -5.68 16.59 -16.86
CA ALA A 375 -6.47 17.63 -16.21
C ALA A 375 -7.94 17.58 -16.64
N GLY A 376 -8.86 17.72 -15.69
CA GLY A 376 -10.31 17.60 -15.93
C GLY A 376 -10.83 16.16 -16.05
N SER A 377 -9.96 15.15 -16.05
CA SER A 377 -10.37 13.73 -16.03
C SER A 377 -10.37 13.14 -14.63
N LYS A 378 -11.10 12.04 -14.42
CA LYS A 378 -11.04 11.26 -13.17
C LYS A 378 -9.67 10.58 -12.95
N LEU A 379 -8.81 10.55 -13.97
CA LEU A 379 -7.47 9.99 -13.92
C LEU A 379 -6.41 11.02 -13.51
N PHE A 380 -6.80 12.27 -13.24
CA PHE A 380 -5.85 13.30 -12.80
C PHE A 380 -5.13 12.87 -11.50
N PRO A 381 -3.78 12.85 -11.46
CA PRO A 381 -3.02 12.32 -10.33
C PRO A 381 -2.86 13.38 -9.21
N SER A 382 -3.97 13.87 -8.64
CA SER A 382 -4.00 14.99 -7.68
C SER A 382 -3.17 14.80 -6.40
N HIS A 383 -2.84 13.56 -6.05
CA HIS A 383 -2.04 13.18 -4.88
C HIS A 383 -0.54 13.00 -5.18
N PHE A 384 -0.11 13.31 -6.40
CA PHE A 384 1.29 13.26 -6.82
C PHE A 384 1.84 14.63 -7.25
N VAL A 385 0.99 15.65 -7.36
CA VAL A 385 1.34 16.90 -8.04
C VAL A 385 0.88 18.14 -7.28
N GLY A 386 1.53 19.27 -7.55
CA GLY A 386 1.17 20.58 -7.06
C GLY A 386 1.94 21.03 -5.83
N TRP A 387 2.29 20.11 -4.93
CA TRP A 387 3.00 20.47 -3.69
C TRP A 387 4.45 20.91 -3.92
N ARG A 388 5.14 20.41 -4.95
CA ARG A 388 6.51 20.82 -5.27
C ARG A 388 6.55 22.23 -5.88
N GLU A 389 5.55 22.54 -6.69
CA GLU A 389 5.30 23.89 -7.18
C GLU A 389 4.97 24.81 -5.99
N ALA A 390 4.12 24.36 -5.07
CA ALA A 390 3.77 25.12 -3.88
C ALA A 390 4.96 25.41 -2.95
N ALA A 391 5.82 24.43 -2.68
CA ALA A 391 7.03 24.63 -1.88
C ALA A 391 8.01 25.62 -2.52
N ARG A 392 8.16 25.55 -3.85
CA ARG A 392 8.99 26.50 -4.61
C ARG A 392 8.44 27.92 -4.52
N GLU A 393 7.13 28.08 -4.63
CA GLU A 393 6.50 29.40 -4.51
C GLU A 393 6.59 29.95 -3.09
N ALA A 394 6.29 29.13 -2.09
CA ALA A 394 6.46 29.49 -0.68
C ALA A 394 7.87 30.01 -0.35
N THR A 395 8.90 29.43 -0.97
CA THR A 395 10.30 29.84 -0.81
C THR A 395 10.63 31.15 -1.53
N ARG A 396 9.93 31.46 -2.63
CA ARG A 396 10.16 32.66 -3.45
C ARG A 396 9.51 33.90 -2.88
N LEU A 397 8.42 33.75 -2.12
CA LEU A 397 7.71 34.86 -1.49
C LEU A 397 8.62 35.59 -0.50
N PRO A 398 9.09 36.83 -0.80
CA PRO A 398 10.05 37.54 0.06
C PRO A 398 9.47 37.82 1.45
N GLU A 399 8.17 38.06 1.53
CA GLU A 399 7.46 38.34 2.77
C GLU A 399 7.24 37.10 3.63
N ALA A 400 7.40 35.90 3.05
CA ALA A 400 7.38 34.64 3.78
C ALA A 400 8.78 34.23 4.28
N ALA A 401 9.82 34.98 3.93
CA ALA A 401 11.18 34.66 4.34
C ALA A 401 11.29 34.69 5.87
N GLY A 402 11.62 33.52 6.45
CA GLY A 402 11.76 33.35 7.89
C GLY A 402 10.44 33.19 8.67
N LEU A 403 9.28 33.24 8.00
CA LEU A 403 8.00 32.96 8.65
C LEU A 403 7.78 31.45 8.82
N PRO A 404 7.18 30.99 9.93
CA PRO A 404 6.69 29.63 10.03
C PRO A 404 5.67 29.32 8.92
N TRP A 405 5.76 28.13 8.34
CA TRP A 405 4.79 27.66 7.35
C TRP A 405 3.69 26.89 8.06
N VAL A 406 2.46 27.14 7.64
CA VAL A 406 1.27 26.47 8.14
C VAL A 406 0.56 25.87 6.94
N ALA A 407 0.45 24.55 6.91
CA ALA A 407 -0.37 23.85 5.94
C ALA A 407 -1.77 23.64 6.50
N ASP A 408 -2.78 23.71 5.63
CA ASP A 408 -4.16 23.53 6.05
C ASP A 408 -4.50 22.08 6.43
N ASN A 409 -3.70 21.09 6.04
CA ASN A 409 -3.92 19.68 6.37
C ASN A 409 -2.62 18.85 6.36
N PHE A 410 -2.65 17.66 6.96
CA PHE A 410 -1.45 16.82 7.13
C PHE A 410 -0.82 16.37 5.81
N MET A 411 -1.60 16.21 4.74
CA MET A 411 -1.11 15.73 3.45
C MET A 411 -0.18 16.77 2.85
N LEU A 412 -0.68 18.00 2.71
CA LEU A 412 0.10 19.12 2.21
C LEU A 412 1.30 19.41 3.13
N ALA A 413 1.11 19.31 4.46
CA ALA A 413 2.21 19.50 5.41
C ALA A 413 3.36 18.52 5.16
N ALA A 414 3.05 17.22 5.02
CA ALA A 414 4.03 16.18 4.80
C ALA A 414 4.75 16.34 3.45
N GLU A 415 3.99 16.71 2.40
CA GLU A 415 4.53 16.95 1.07
C GLU A 415 5.46 18.18 1.03
N LEU A 416 5.10 19.27 1.71
CA LEU A 416 5.96 20.46 1.85
C LEU A 416 7.21 20.16 2.70
N ASP A 417 7.08 19.36 3.76
CA ASP A 417 8.21 18.96 4.61
C ASP A 417 9.19 18.08 3.82
N PHE A 418 8.65 17.16 3.01
CA PHE A 418 9.45 16.40 2.06
C PHE A 418 10.17 17.31 1.06
N ALA A 419 9.45 18.26 0.44
CA ALA A 419 10.02 19.19 -0.54
C ALA A 419 11.20 20.02 0.00
N THR A 420 11.15 20.36 1.29
CA THR A 420 12.19 21.15 1.96
C THR A 420 13.25 20.30 2.65
N ALA A 421 13.22 18.98 2.47
CA ALA A 421 14.04 18.01 3.20
C ALA A 421 13.94 18.21 4.74
N GLY A 422 12.79 18.72 5.20
CA GLY A 422 12.47 19.17 6.55
C GLY A 422 13.51 20.05 7.19
N ARG A 423 14.06 20.96 6.38
CA ARG A 423 14.82 22.12 6.85
C ARG A 423 13.91 23.25 7.32
N HIS A 424 12.63 23.21 6.94
CA HIS A 424 11.65 24.20 7.35
C HIS A 424 10.59 23.54 8.25
N PRO A 425 10.36 24.02 9.48
CA PRO A 425 9.25 23.53 10.29
C PRO A 425 7.92 23.89 9.63
N ILE A 426 7.02 22.92 9.55
CA ILE A 426 5.67 23.11 8.99
C ILE A 426 4.65 22.66 10.03
N TYR A 427 3.74 23.57 10.38
CA TYR A 427 2.62 23.30 11.27
C TYR A 427 1.37 22.93 10.46
N VAL A 428 0.43 22.26 11.11
CA VAL A 428 -0.79 21.74 10.49
C VAL A 428 -1.99 22.26 11.26
N LEU A 429 -2.95 22.85 10.53
CA LEU A 429 -4.26 23.18 11.12
C LEU A 429 -5.06 21.91 11.42
N ASP A 430 -5.97 21.95 12.39
CA ASP A 430 -6.80 20.83 12.83
C ASP A 430 -7.91 20.53 11.81
N ASN A 431 -7.49 20.02 10.67
CA ASN A 431 -8.34 19.62 9.56
C ASN A 431 -9.01 18.27 9.85
N PRO A 432 -10.30 18.09 9.49
CA PRO A 432 -10.97 16.79 9.59
C PRO A 432 -10.23 15.63 8.92
N LEU A 433 -9.43 15.89 7.88
CA LEU A 433 -8.61 14.89 7.21
C LEU A 433 -7.53 14.31 8.13
N ASN A 434 -6.96 15.10 9.03
CA ASN A 434 -5.94 14.65 9.98
C ASN A 434 -6.49 13.53 10.88
N ALA A 435 -7.68 13.75 11.44
CA ALA A 435 -8.36 12.75 12.28
C ALA A 435 -8.87 11.58 11.45
N LYS A 436 -9.49 11.85 10.29
CA LYS A 436 -9.98 10.81 9.38
C LYS A 436 -8.89 9.82 9.02
N HIS A 437 -7.65 10.27 8.78
CA HIS A 437 -6.53 9.39 8.41
C HIS A 437 -5.70 8.92 9.62
N GLY A 438 -6.14 9.18 10.85
CA GLY A 438 -5.46 8.73 12.07
C GLY A 438 -4.13 9.44 12.33
N ARG A 439 -3.89 10.60 11.69
CA ARG A 439 -2.62 11.35 11.74
C ARG A 439 -2.60 12.47 12.76
N ALA A 440 -3.77 12.93 13.22
CA ALA A 440 -3.87 14.03 14.18
C ALA A 440 -3.03 13.78 15.44
N VAL A 441 -3.09 12.56 16.00
CA VAL A 441 -2.31 12.19 17.19
C VAL A 441 -0.80 12.25 16.89
N GLN A 442 -0.34 11.74 15.75
CA GLN A 442 1.08 11.77 15.40
C GLN A 442 1.61 13.18 15.19
N VAL A 443 0.83 14.03 14.52
CA VAL A 443 1.17 15.45 14.31
C VAL A 443 1.28 16.18 15.66
N ALA A 444 0.38 15.91 16.61
CA ALA A 444 0.44 16.47 17.96
C ALA A 444 1.64 15.95 18.76
N LEU A 445 1.99 14.66 18.65
CA LEU A 445 3.20 14.10 19.28
C LEU A 445 4.49 14.77 18.79
N TRP A 446 4.51 15.24 17.54
CA TRP A 446 5.62 16.00 16.98
C TRP A 446 5.56 17.50 17.28
N ARG A 447 4.54 17.96 18.03
CA ARG A 447 4.27 19.39 18.27
C ARG A 447 4.19 20.20 16.97
N ARG A 448 3.52 19.63 15.96
CA ARG A 448 3.25 20.27 14.67
C ARG A 448 1.77 20.54 14.44
N ASP A 449 0.92 20.29 15.43
CA ASP A 449 -0.52 20.54 15.37
C ASP A 449 -0.85 22.01 15.66
N GLU A 450 -2.13 22.36 15.53
CA GLU A 450 -2.60 23.73 15.70
C GLU A 450 -2.43 24.20 17.15
N THR A 451 -2.47 23.29 18.13
CA THR A 451 -2.20 23.61 19.54
C THR A 451 -0.76 24.06 19.73
N ALA A 452 0.21 23.33 19.17
CA ALA A 452 1.62 23.70 19.24
C ALA A 452 1.89 25.01 18.48
N LEU A 453 1.27 25.21 17.32
CA LEU A 453 1.35 26.47 16.57
C LEU A 453 0.93 27.66 17.45
N ARG A 454 -0.21 27.56 18.15
CA ARG A 454 -0.68 28.61 19.08
C ARG A 454 0.26 28.80 20.26
N ALA A 455 0.78 27.72 20.84
CA ALA A 455 1.65 27.79 22.01
C ALA A 455 3.01 28.43 21.70
N GLU A 456 3.56 28.17 20.51
CA GLU A 456 4.93 28.56 20.14
C GLU A 456 5.00 29.87 19.34
N HIS A 457 3.92 30.22 18.63
CA HIS A 457 3.90 31.35 17.69
C HIS A 457 2.76 32.33 17.93
N ALA A 458 2.16 32.38 19.12
CA ALA A 458 1.10 33.33 19.45
C ALA A 458 1.48 34.78 19.08
N GLY A 459 0.69 35.41 18.22
CA GLY A 459 0.94 36.77 17.72
C GLY A 459 1.91 36.87 16.55
N ASP A 460 2.69 35.83 16.23
CA ASP A 460 3.64 35.84 15.11
C ASP A 460 2.92 35.82 13.76
N ALA A 461 3.59 36.37 12.75
CA ALA A 461 3.18 36.24 11.36
C ALA A 461 3.55 34.86 10.82
N VAL A 462 2.68 34.30 9.97
CA VAL A 462 2.84 32.98 9.36
C VAL A 462 2.46 33.01 7.89
N LEU A 463 3.03 32.09 7.11
CA LEU A 463 2.58 31.78 5.76
C LEU A 463 1.62 30.59 5.82
N LEU A 464 0.33 30.82 5.57
CA LEU A 464 -0.65 29.77 5.41
C LEU A 464 -0.71 29.32 3.94
N ILE A 465 -0.57 28.02 3.71
CA ILE A 465 -0.65 27.37 2.40
C ILE A 465 -1.84 26.40 2.43
N VAL A 466 -2.75 26.56 1.47
CA VAL A 466 -4.04 25.85 1.43
C VAL A 466 -4.20 25.10 0.12
N ASP A 467 -4.40 23.78 0.20
CA ASP A 467 -4.88 22.99 -0.93
C ASP A 467 -6.41 23.06 -0.99
N GLU A 468 -6.94 23.92 -1.86
CA GLU A 468 -8.39 24.15 -2.01
C GLU A 468 -9.15 22.90 -2.54
N THR A 469 -8.42 21.86 -2.96
CA THR A 469 -8.99 20.61 -3.49
C THR A 469 -8.96 19.44 -2.51
N ALA A 470 -8.25 19.56 -1.38
CA ALA A 470 -8.04 18.45 -0.44
C ALA A 470 -9.36 17.93 0.16
N VAL A 471 -10.29 18.83 0.48
CA VAL A 471 -11.63 18.48 0.98
C VAL A 471 -12.66 18.36 -0.15
N ARG A 472 -13.68 17.53 0.08
CA ARG A 472 -14.78 17.33 -0.89
C ARG A 472 -15.51 18.66 -1.11
N GLU A 473 -16.06 18.85 -2.31
CA GLU A 473 -16.73 20.09 -2.70
C GLU A 473 -17.80 20.55 -1.70
N ARG A 474 -18.64 19.63 -1.22
CA ARG A 474 -19.67 19.91 -0.20
C ARG A 474 -19.13 20.38 1.15
N ASP A 475 -17.88 20.04 1.47
CA ASP A 475 -17.23 20.33 2.75
C ASP A 475 -16.30 21.57 2.65
N ARG A 476 -16.12 22.14 1.44
CA ARG A 476 -15.20 23.27 1.19
C ARG A 476 -15.59 24.55 1.92
N LEU A 477 -16.87 24.94 1.88
CA LEU A 477 -17.35 26.15 2.58
C LEU A 477 -17.08 26.03 4.09
N ALA A 478 -17.42 24.89 4.68
CA ALA A 478 -17.18 24.65 6.10
C ALA A 478 -15.69 24.74 6.45
N TRP A 479 -14.82 24.11 5.64
CA TRP A 479 -13.38 24.13 5.90
C TRP A 479 -12.74 25.49 5.66
N LEU A 480 -12.83 26.03 4.43
CA LEU A 480 -12.21 27.29 4.05
C LEU A 480 -12.80 28.47 4.85
N GLY A 481 -14.10 28.42 5.12
CA GLY A 481 -14.79 29.41 5.95
C GLY A 481 -14.31 29.41 7.41
N SER A 482 -13.84 28.27 7.92
CA SER A 482 -13.30 28.17 9.29
C SER A 482 -11.92 28.80 9.47
N LEU A 483 -11.17 29.05 8.38
CA LEU A 483 -9.78 29.53 8.47
C LEU A 483 -9.68 30.91 9.15
N CYS A 484 -10.68 31.76 8.96
CA CYS A 484 -10.77 33.08 9.61
C CYS A 484 -11.11 33.01 11.11
N ALA A 485 -11.52 31.85 11.62
CA ALA A 485 -11.69 31.58 13.05
C ALA A 485 -10.45 30.89 13.67
N ARG A 486 -9.45 30.55 12.85
CA ARG A 486 -8.21 29.87 13.29
C ARG A 486 -7.02 30.80 13.28
N LEU A 487 -6.93 31.69 12.30
CA LEU A 487 -5.89 32.70 12.13
C LEU A 487 -6.52 34.08 11.97
N VAL A 488 -5.79 35.13 12.33
CA VAL A 488 -6.22 36.54 12.14
C VAL A 488 -5.47 37.20 10.99
N GLU A 489 -6.02 38.32 10.50
CA GLU A 489 -5.40 39.12 9.44
C GLU A 489 -5.05 38.32 8.18
N LEU A 490 -5.87 37.33 7.80
CA LEU A 490 -5.66 36.57 6.56
C LEU A 490 -5.69 37.54 5.36
N ARG A 491 -4.56 37.65 4.67
CA ARG A 491 -4.39 38.46 3.46
C ARG A 491 -3.97 37.54 2.32
N PRO A 492 -4.80 37.39 1.27
CA PRO A 492 -4.40 36.66 0.06
C PRO A 492 -3.12 37.23 -0.52
N ARG A 493 -2.19 36.36 -0.91
CA ARG A 493 -0.91 36.76 -1.51
C ARG A 493 -0.78 36.28 -2.93
N GLU A 494 -0.91 34.98 -3.10
CA GLU A 494 -0.74 34.32 -4.37
C GLU A 494 -1.65 33.11 -4.43
N ARG A 495 -2.02 32.73 -5.64
CA ARG A 495 -2.83 31.55 -5.87
C ARG A 495 -2.34 30.86 -7.13
N LEU A 496 -1.76 29.69 -6.97
CA LEU A 496 -1.26 28.88 -8.06
C LEU A 496 -2.41 28.11 -8.67
N GLU A 497 -2.75 28.44 -9.91
CA GLU A 497 -3.72 27.70 -10.72
C GLU A 497 -3.01 26.62 -11.54
N LEU A 498 -2.71 25.49 -10.89
CA LEU A 498 -1.96 24.42 -11.53
C LEU A 498 -2.88 23.51 -12.35
N PHE A 499 -2.36 23.04 -13.49
CA PHE A 499 -3.00 22.06 -14.38
C PHE A 499 -4.41 22.49 -14.81
N ALA A 500 -4.53 23.69 -15.38
CA ALA A 500 -5.80 24.28 -15.83
C ALA A 500 -6.86 24.36 -14.72
N GLY A 501 -6.43 24.69 -13.50
CA GLY A 501 -7.32 24.84 -12.33
C GLY A 501 -7.77 23.52 -11.69
N ALA A 502 -7.17 22.39 -12.08
CA ALA A 502 -7.45 21.10 -11.44
C ALA A 502 -6.82 21.00 -10.03
N LYS A 503 -5.79 21.81 -9.74
CA LYS A 503 -5.09 21.83 -8.44
C LYS A 503 -4.76 23.27 -8.00
N PRO A 504 -5.74 24.08 -7.59
CA PRO A 504 -5.52 25.37 -6.98
C PRO A 504 -4.86 25.26 -5.61
N ILE A 505 -3.76 25.98 -5.40
CA ILE A 505 -3.09 26.13 -4.10
C ILE A 505 -2.98 27.62 -3.78
N ALA A 506 -3.52 28.01 -2.63
CA ALA A 506 -3.59 29.41 -2.22
C ALA A 506 -2.65 29.72 -1.05
N PHE A 507 -2.08 30.92 -1.08
CA PHE A 507 -1.12 31.43 -0.12
C PHE A 507 -1.69 32.67 0.58
N TYR A 508 -1.63 32.66 1.90
CA TYR A 508 -2.10 33.76 2.73
C TYR A 508 -1.02 34.15 3.73
N LEU A 509 -0.77 35.45 3.89
CA LEU A 509 -0.13 35.94 5.10
C LEU A 509 -1.19 36.05 6.18
N ALA A 510 -0.87 35.58 7.37
CA ALA A 510 -1.77 35.63 8.51
C ALA A 510 -0.98 35.80 9.79
N ARG A 511 -1.67 36.00 10.91
CA ARG A 511 -1.08 35.94 12.25
C ARG A 511 -1.75 34.87 13.09
N VAL A 512 -0.97 34.22 13.94
CA VAL A 512 -1.50 33.30 14.94
C VAL A 512 -2.20 34.12 16.03
N PRO A 513 -3.45 33.79 16.40
CA PRO A 513 -4.18 34.57 17.39
C PRO A 513 -3.56 34.41 18.78
N VAL A 514 -3.49 35.50 19.54
CA VAL A 514 -3.07 35.50 20.96
C VAL A 514 -4.18 34.96 21.86
N ASN A 515 -5.44 35.24 21.51
CA ASN A 515 -6.63 34.79 22.23
C ASN A 515 -7.52 33.95 21.32
N PRO A 516 -8.31 33.00 21.87
CA PRO A 516 -9.30 32.26 21.08
C PRO A 516 -10.22 33.20 20.30
N LEU A 517 -10.43 32.90 19.01
CA LEU A 517 -11.32 33.66 18.15
C LEU A 517 -12.75 33.15 18.25
N VAL A 518 -13.70 34.06 18.15
CA VAL A 518 -15.11 33.71 17.96
C VAL A 518 -15.33 33.42 16.48
N ALA A 519 -15.97 32.29 16.17
CA ALA A 519 -16.30 31.94 14.79
C ALA A 519 -17.29 32.96 14.21
N GLY A 520 -16.86 33.67 13.16
CA GLY A 520 -17.74 34.51 12.35
C GLY A 520 -18.51 33.71 11.30
N ASP A 521 -19.23 34.41 10.43
CA ASP A 521 -19.89 33.80 9.27
C ASP A 521 -18.85 33.13 8.34
N PRO A 522 -18.90 31.80 8.13
CA PRO A 522 -17.98 31.10 7.23
C PRO A 522 -18.00 31.65 5.80
N ALA A 523 -19.15 32.14 5.32
CA ALA A 523 -19.28 32.71 3.98
C ALA A 523 -18.58 34.06 3.84
N ALA A 524 -18.37 34.79 4.93
CA ALA A 524 -17.66 36.06 4.95
C ALA A 524 -16.12 35.89 4.97
N CYS A 525 -15.62 34.69 5.28
CA CYS A 525 -14.19 34.44 5.36
C CYS A 525 -13.49 34.69 4.02
N VAL A 526 -12.36 35.40 4.05
CA VAL A 526 -11.61 35.76 2.84
C VAL A 526 -11.11 34.55 2.08
N ALA A 527 -10.72 33.46 2.76
CA ALA A 527 -10.24 32.26 2.11
C ALA A 527 -11.34 31.54 1.30
N TRP A 528 -12.56 31.44 1.87
CA TRP A 528 -13.71 30.94 1.12
C TRP A 528 -14.08 31.85 -0.05
N ARG A 529 -14.19 33.17 0.17
CA ARG A 529 -14.57 34.11 -0.89
C ARG A 529 -13.57 34.10 -2.04
N ALA A 530 -12.27 34.09 -1.76
CA ALA A 530 -11.23 34.03 -2.78
C ALA A 530 -11.34 32.75 -3.63
N ALA A 531 -11.48 31.59 -2.97
CA ALA A 531 -11.65 30.31 -3.65
C ALA A 531 -12.95 30.24 -4.46
N HIS A 532 -14.06 30.76 -3.92
CA HIS A 532 -15.36 30.80 -4.59
C HIS A 532 -15.34 31.67 -5.84
N VAL A 533 -14.86 32.92 -5.73
CA VAL A 533 -14.77 33.87 -6.84
C VAL A 533 -13.92 33.31 -7.97
N ALA A 534 -12.79 32.69 -7.64
CA ALA A 534 -11.93 32.12 -8.65
C ALA A 534 -12.55 30.93 -9.40
N ARG A 535 -13.41 30.16 -8.73
CA ARG A 535 -14.01 28.95 -9.31
C ARG A 535 -15.30 29.21 -10.06
N TYR A 536 -16.13 30.13 -9.59
CA TYR A 536 -17.49 30.36 -10.10
C TYR A 536 -17.73 31.76 -10.66
N GLY A 537 -16.77 32.69 -10.52
CA GLY A 537 -17.00 34.10 -10.81
C GLY A 537 -17.63 34.85 -9.63
N GLN A 538 -17.99 36.13 -9.85
CA GLN A 538 -18.65 36.97 -8.85
C GLN A 538 -20.09 36.54 -8.56
#